data_AF-A0A1T3W0E3-F1
#
_entry.id   AF-A0A1T3W0E3-F1
#
_cell.length_a   1.000
_cell.length_b   1.000
_cell.length_c   1.000
_cell.angle_alpha   90.00
_cell.angle_beta   90.00
_cell.angle_gamma   90.00
#
_symmetry.space_group_name_H-M   'P 1'
#
loop_
_entity.id
_entity.type
_entity.pdbx_description
1 polymer ?
#
loop_
_entity_poly.entity_id
_entity_poly.type
_entity_poly.pdbx_seq_one_letter_code
_entity_poly.pdbx_strand_id
1 'polypeptide(L)' 'MCGLLAYLTNPSVETSSGLVDAVSGASHLMRHRGPDEPGTWSDADIVLGFNRLSIIDIAHSHQPLRWGPPGSPDRYALV' A
#
# COMPACT_ATOMS: atom_id res chain seq x y z
N MET A 1 11.21 10.29 -4.85
CA MET A 1 9.97 10.68 -4.16
C MET A 1 9.01 9.54 -4.39
N CYS A 2 8.49 8.87 -3.35
CA CYS A 2 7.70 7.63 -3.46
C CYS A 2 6.45 7.76 -4.37
N GLY A 3 5.91 6.62 -4.79
CA GLY A 3 4.65 6.53 -5.54
C GLY A 3 3.56 5.86 -4.70
N LEU A 4 2.34 6.39 -4.75
CA LEU A 4 1.16 5.82 -4.08
C LEU A 4 -0.03 5.86 -5.04
N LEU A 5 -0.72 4.73 -5.15
CA LEU A 5 -1.97 4.55 -5.88
C LEU A 5 -2.99 3.91 -4.92
N ALA A 6 -4.14 4.54 -4.75
CA ALA A 6 -5.21 4.04 -3.88
C ALA A 6 -6.49 3.85 -4.70
N TYR A 7 -7.15 2.71 -4.47
CA TYR A 7 -8.47 2.43 -5.01
C TYR A 7 -9.42 2.08 -3.85
N LEU A 8 -10.40 2.93 -3.60
CA LEU A 8 -11.48 2.69 -2.62
C LEU A 8 -12.68 2.12 -3.36
N THR A 9 -13.17 0.96 -2.92
CA THR A 9 -14.33 0.30 -3.51
C THR A 9 -15.63 0.98 -3.10
N ASN A 10 -16.69 0.69 -3.87
CA ASN A 10 -18.04 0.98 -3.41
C ASN A 10 -18.33 0.07 -2.19
N PRO A 11 -18.93 0.57 -1.09
CA PRO A 11 -19.27 -0.25 0.08
C PRO A 11 -20.16 -1.47 -0.21
N SER A 12 -20.84 -1.53 -1.36
CA SER A 12 -21.60 -2.72 -1.78
C SER A 12 -20.76 -3.80 -2.48
N VAL A 13 -19.45 -3.58 -2.65
CA VAL A 13 -18.54 -4.44 -3.40
C VAL A 13 -17.23 -4.61 -2.62
N GLU A 14 -16.92 -5.86 -2.27
CA GLU A 14 -15.64 -6.20 -1.65
C GLU A 14 -14.49 -6.13 -2.66
N THR A 15 -13.29 -5.84 -2.15
CA THR A 15 -12.05 -5.96 -2.92
C THR A 15 -11.90 -7.37 -3.49
N SER A 16 -11.72 -7.46 -4.81
CA SER A 16 -11.43 -8.72 -5.51
C SER A 16 -9.93 -8.89 -5.77
N SER A 17 -9.45 -10.12 -5.90
CA SER A 17 -8.07 -10.40 -6.30
C SER A 17 -7.70 -9.75 -7.64
N GLY A 18 -8.63 -9.73 -8.60
CA GLY A 18 -8.42 -9.07 -9.89
C GLY A 18 -8.22 -7.55 -9.77
N LEU A 19 -8.88 -6.90 -8.80
CA LEU A 19 -8.65 -5.50 -8.50
C LEU A 19 -7.26 -5.29 -7.87
N VAL A 20 -6.86 -6.17 -6.95
CA VAL A 20 -5.52 -6.15 -6.34
C VAL A 20 -4.44 -6.27 -7.42
N ASP A 21 -4.59 -7.21 -8.34
CA ASP A 21 -3.66 -7.40 -9.46
C ASP A 21 -3.62 -6.19 -10.39
N ALA A 22 -4.78 -5.58 -10.68
CA ALA A 22 -4.85 -4.38 -11.51
C ALA A 22 -4.14 -3.18 -10.88
N VAL A 23 -4.32 -2.95 -9.57
CA VAL A 23 -3.62 -1.87 -8.84
C VAL A 23 -2.13 -2.14 -8.74
N SER A 24 -1.73 -3.39 -8.48
CA SER A 24 -0.33 -3.82 -8.47
C SER A 24 0.34 -3.56 -9.83
N GLY A 25 -0.31 -3.97 -10.93
CA GLY A 25 0.17 -3.74 -12.29
C GLY A 25 0.25 -2.26 -12.66
N ALA A 26 -0.77 -1.46 -12.30
CA ALA A 26 -0.76 -0.01 -12.53
C ALA A 26 0.34 0.69 -11.73
N SER A 27 0.61 0.25 -10.50
CA SER A 27 1.65 0.81 -9.64
C SER A 27 3.04 0.67 -10.26
N HIS A 28 3.29 -0.37 -11.07
CA HIS A 28 4.55 -0.52 -11.80
C HIS A 28 4.88 0.68 -12.70
N LEU A 29 3.89 1.35 -13.29
CA LEU A 29 4.09 2.54 -14.13
C LEU A 29 4.70 3.72 -13.34
N MET A 30 4.54 3.71 -12.02
CA MET A 30 5.12 4.70 -11.12
C MET A 30 6.45 4.24 -10.51
N ARG A 31 7.05 3.13 -10.95
CA ARG A 31 8.30 2.57 -10.37
C ARG A 31 9.44 3.58 -10.30
N HIS A 32 9.52 4.51 -11.25
CA HIS A 32 10.52 5.58 -11.27
C HIS A 32 10.49 6.50 -10.02
N ARG A 33 9.40 6.49 -9.26
CA ARG A 33 9.23 7.24 -8.00
C ARG A 33 9.83 6.50 -6.78
N GLY A 34 9.77 5.18 -6.78
CA GLY A 34 10.28 4.32 -5.70
C GLY A 34 10.81 2.99 -6.22
N PRO A 35 12.06 2.97 -6.70
CA PRO A 35 12.63 1.78 -7.34
C PRO A 35 13.01 0.68 -6.35
N ASP A 36 13.14 1.00 -5.06
CA ASP A 36 13.76 0.10 -4.08
C ASP A 36 12.80 -1.01 -3.66
N GLU A 37 11.52 -0.68 -3.42
CA GLU A 37 10.56 -1.63 -2.88
C GLU A 37 9.14 -1.32 -3.39
N PRO A 38 8.62 -2.11 -4.33
CA PRO A 38 7.21 -2.10 -4.69
C PRO A 38 6.39 -2.88 -3.66
N GLY A 39 5.13 -2.53 -3.48
CA GLY A 39 4.21 -3.31 -2.68
C GLY A 39 2.75 -3.00 -2.96
N THR A 40 1.91 -3.95 -2.60
CA THR A 40 0.46 -3.83 -2.68
C THR A 40 -0.13 -4.38 -1.39
N TRP A 41 -1.07 -3.63 -0.81
CA TRP A 41 -1.82 -4.05 0.35
C TRP A 41 -3.31 -3.80 0.10
N SER A 42 -4.19 -4.61 0.67
CA SER A 42 -5.63 -4.40 0.60
C SER A 42 -6.36 -4.89 1.84
N ASP A 43 -7.55 -4.37 2.06
CA ASP A 43 -8.58 -4.92 2.93
C ASP A 43 -9.91 -5.07 2.16
N ALA A 44 -11.03 -5.18 2.87
CA ALA A 44 -12.35 -5.36 2.29
C ALA A 44 -12.78 -4.19 1.37
N ASP A 45 -12.30 -2.98 1.65
CA ASP A 45 -12.81 -1.75 1.05
C ASP A 45 -11.76 -0.98 0.24
N ILE A 46 -10.46 -1.22 0.47
CA ILE A 46 -9.40 -0.48 -0.21
C ILE A 46 -8.27 -1.37 -0.73
N VAL A 47 -7.68 -0.96 -1.86
CA VAL A 47 -6.39 -1.45 -2.36
C VAL A 47 -5.41 -0.29 -2.45
N LEU A 48 -4.22 -0.46 -1.86
CA LEU A 48 -3.11 0.47 -1.88
C LEU A 48 -1.93 -0.17 -2.61
N GLY A 49 -1.49 0.42 -3.71
CA GLY A 49 -0.22 0.12 -4.36
C GLY A 49 0.79 1.22 -4.08
N PHE A 50 2.02 0.86 -3.73
CA PHE A 50 3.07 1.81 -3.37
C PHE A 50 4.43 1.39 -3.91
N ASN A 51 5.27 2.39 -4.17
CA ASN A 51 6.65 2.24 -4.59
C ASN A 51 7.50 3.10 -3.67
N ARG A 52 8.33 2.46 -2.84
CA ARG A 52 9.18 3.14 -1.86
C ARG A 52 10.54 3.50 -2.48
N LEU A 53 10.93 4.75 -2.27
CA LEU A 53 12.32 5.20 -2.37
C LEU A 53 12.85 5.32 -0.92
N SER A 54 13.75 4.43 -0.55
CA SER A 54 14.26 4.25 0.80
C SER A 54 15.35 5.28 1.09
N ILE A 55 14.96 6.38 1.74
CA ILE A 55 15.87 7.47 2.13
C ILE A 55 16.15 7.45 3.64
N ILE A 56 15.10 7.23 4.45
CA ILE A 56 15.16 7.22 5.92
C ILE A 56 14.75 5.84 6.41
N ASP A 57 15.49 5.36 7.41
CA ASP A 57 15.26 4.07 8.07
C ASP A 57 15.02 2.94 7.06
N ILE A 58 16.06 2.72 6.25
CA ILE A 58 16.05 1.80 5.12
C ILE A 58 15.59 0.40 5.56
N ALA A 59 16.03 -0.06 6.73
CA ALA A 59 15.85 -1.43 7.22
C ALA A 59 14.51 -1.72 7.92
N HIS A 60 13.80 -0.71 8.46
CA HIS A 60 12.60 -0.99 9.27
C HIS A 60 11.34 -0.26 8.79
N SER A 61 11.46 0.74 7.92
CA SER A 61 10.31 1.50 7.42
C SER A 61 9.69 0.92 6.14
N HIS A 62 9.58 -0.41 6.05
CA HIS A 62 8.84 -1.09 4.99
C HIS A 62 7.36 -0.72 5.04
N GLN A 63 6.69 -0.68 3.88
CA GLN A 63 5.30 -0.25 3.79
C GLN A 63 4.37 -1.43 3.44
N PRO A 64 3.10 -1.41 3.90
CA PRO A 64 2.53 -0.43 4.82
C PRO A 64 3.04 -0.64 6.26
N LEU A 65 3.28 0.46 6.97
CA LEU A 65 3.56 0.43 8.39
C LEU A 65 2.27 0.15 9.17
N ARG A 66 2.38 -0.65 10.24
CA ARG A 66 1.28 -0.92 11.16
C ARG A 66 1.45 -0.13 12.45
N TRP A 67 0.36 0.51 12.89
CA TRP A 67 0.33 1.22 14.15
C TRP A 67 -1.06 1.24 14.76
N GLY A 68 -1.14 1.34 16.08
CA GLY A 68 -2.37 1.57 16.81
C GLY A 68 -2.15 1.64 18.32
N PRO A 69 -3.20 2.03 19.08
CA PRO A 69 -3.10 2.12 20.54
C PRO A 69 -2.90 0.72 21.16
N PRO A 70 -2.47 0.62 22.44
CA PRO A 70 -2.15 -0.67 23.07
C PRO A 70 -3.25 -1.74 23.02
N GLY A 71 -4.53 -1.34 22.98
CA GLY A 71 -5.67 -2.26 22.84
C GLY A 71 -5.96 -2.71 21.40
N SER A 72 -5.28 -2.13 20.41
CA SER A 72 -5.43 -2.44 18.98
C SER A 72 -4.16 -2.02 18.20
N PRO A 73 -3.02 -2.71 18.38
CA PRO A 73 -1.72 -2.26 17.89
C PRO A 73 -1.59 -2.21 16.36
N ASP A 74 -2.46 -2.90 15.62
CA ASP A 74 -2.44 -2.96 14.15
C ASP A 74 -3.61 -2.20 13.50
N ARG A 75 -4.25 -1.29 14.25
CA ARG A 75 -5.48 -0.62 13.81
C ARG A 75 -5.33 0.19 12.51
N TYR A 76 -4.17 0.79 12.29
CA TYR A 76 -3.91 1.66 11.16
C TYR A 76 -2.83 1.07 10.25
N ALA A 77 -3.12 1.10 8.94
CA ALA A 77 -2.12 0.93 7.90
C ALA A 77 -1.65 2.33 7.46
N LEU A 78 -0.35 2.55 7.44
CA LEU A 78 0.26 3.84 7.09
C LEU A 78 1.17 3.63 5.87
N VAL A 79 0.99 4.44 4.83
CA VAL A 79 1.71 4.34 3.54
C VAL A 79 2.25 5.70 3.14
#